data_AF-A0A4W5Q9L0-F1
#
_entry.id   AF-A0A4W5Q9L0-F1
#
_cell.length_a   1.000
_cell.length_b   1.000
_cell.length_c   1.000
_cell.angle_alpha   90.00
_cell.angle_beta   90.00
_cell.angle_gamma   90.00
#
_symmetry.space_group_name_H-M   'P 1'
#
loop_
_entity.id
_entity.type
_entity.pdbx_description
1 polymer ?
#
loop_
_entity_poly.entity_id
_entity_poly.type
_entity_poly.pdbx_seq_one_letter_code
_entity_poly.pdbx_strand_id
1 'polypeptide(L)'
;MSITSQVLEGKQPIYRSRLQFVQEAVLQSVQKLSETQPHMRVGLITFNNQVTLHGCEEFTSRFLWGAELIDSEYLKEAAFSFPSPPPLSRTRDCLQREILGLSESGATALGPASLVAIAMASRQPGSKVIICTDGKANTDLGNLEVEGIDARPCLSSTIFYHDLGEYAASQGVTVSVLAIEGTDCRLDELGRLADRTSGKVVIASPHELYSEFEEIIENRTIATHCSVTLLLPTTLCVKGEREAGNRGTREVGNVASDTEITFQFGAREHGSQGEVSAPVAGARVSVQLQLRYRQKDGHSMLRVLTADREVTNDSSVVLSDLFLAIIQLNSSQASAALAVRGRFQDAKSEGETQRQLMERALEYSRSAEDKLIYSKWLKTMDPIHNSPQNYTRKQSILSDTPQSLTDMGAALLYSMKNRNRRPISLKEKQQH
;
A
#
# COMPACT_ATOMS: atom_id res chain seq x y z
N MET A 1 -14.73 25.97 -5.91
CA MET A 1 -13.73 27.04 -5.78
C MET A 1 -12.37 26.38 -5.76
N SER A 2 -11.53 26.63 -6.76
CA SER A 2 -10.14 26.12 -6.78
C SER A 2 -9.40 26.66 -5.57
N ILE A 3 -8.98 25.79 -4.65
CA ILE A 3 -8.07 26.16 -3.57
C ILE A 3 -6.70 26.42 -4.21
N THR A 4 -6.19 27.64 -4.06
CA THR A 4 -4.88 28.03 -4.58
C THR A 4 -3.84 28.05 -3.46
N SER A 5 -2.64 27.58 -3.77
CA SER A 5 -1.49 27.64 -2.86
C SER A 5 -0.52 28.72 -3.30
N GLN A 6 0.06 29.43 -2.33
CA GLN A 6 1.05 30.47 -2.58
C GLN A 6 2.41 29.85 -2.90
N VAL A 7 3.00 30.25 -4.03
CA VAL A 7 4.34 29.85 -4.49
C VAL A 7 5.19 31.09 -4.68
N LEU A 8 6.48 31.00 -4.40
CA LEU A 8 7.43 32.06 -4.72
C LEU A 8 8.05 31.79 -6.09
N GLU A 9 7.73 32.63 -7.08
CA GLU A 9 8.48 32.66 -8.34
C GLU A 9 9.45 33.84 -8.28
N GLY A 10 10.72 33.53 -7.97
CA GLY A 10 11.71 34.55 -7.60
C GLY A 10 11.39 35.20 -6.25
N LYS A 11 11.03 36.50 -6.25
CA LYS A 11 10.66 37.27 -5.04
C LYS A 11 9.15 37.58 -4.94
N GLN A 12 8.33 37.16 -5.91
CA GLN A 12 6.90 37.47 -5.90
C GLN A 12 6.05 36.25 -5.57
N PRO A 13 5.02 36.42 -4.72
CA PRO A 13 4.06 35.36 -4.43
C PRO A 13 3.05 35.24 -5.58
N ILE A 14 3.00 34.05 -6.18
CA ILE A 14 2.02 33.65 -7.19
C ILE A 14 1.13 32.58 -6.60
N TYR A 15 -0.16 32.63 -6.92
CA TYR A 15 -1.13 31.62 -6.48
C TYR A 15 -1.33 30.60 -7.60
N ARG A 16 -1.00 29.34 -7.34
CA ARG A 16 -1.23 28.22 -8.26
C ARG A 16 -2.36 27.33 -7.77
N SER A 17 -3.21 26.82 -8.66
CA SER A 17 -4.22 25.82 -8.29
C SER A 17 -3.60 24.45 -8.06
N ARG A 18 -4.29 23.58 -7.33
CA ARG A 18 -3.89 22.17 -7.17
C ARG A 18 -3.71 21.48 -8.51
N LEU A 19 -4.61 21.72 -9.47
CA LEU A 19 -4.47 21.17 -10.81
C LEU A 19 -3.17 21.62 -11.49
N GLN A 20 -2.78 22.89 -11.36
CA GLN A 20 -1.53 23.38 -11.95
C GLN A 20 -0.30 22.65 -11.39
N PHE A 21 -0.26 22.36 -10.09
CA PHE A 21 0.83 21.55 -9.52
C PHE A 21 0.81 20.11 -10.03
N VAL A 22 -0.38 19.50 -10.18
CA VAL A 22 -0.50 18.16 -10.77
C VAL A 22 -0.03 18.16 -12.23
N GLN A 23 -0.44 19.15 -13.03
CA GLN A 23 0.00 19.30 -14.42
C GLN A 23 1.52 19.40 -14.49
N GLU A 24 2.13 20.28 -13.69
CA GLU A 24 3.57 20.45 -13.62
C GLU A 24 4.30 19.16 -13.23
N ALA A 25 3.86 18.49 -12.17
CA ALA A 25 4.48 17.26 -11.68
C ALA A 25 4.36 16.09 -12.69
N VAL A 26 3.20 15.93 -13.34
CA VAL A 26 3.00 14.90 -14.37
C VAL A 26 3.83 15.22 -15.62
N LEU A 27 3.92 16.49 -16.04
CA LEU A 27 4.79 16.89 -17.16
C LEU A 27 6.25 16.57 -16.90
N GLN A 28 6.75 16.86 -15.70
CA GLN A 28 8.12 16.53 -15.29
C GLN A 28 8.34 15.00 -15.32
N SER A 29 7.38 14.22 -14.81
CA SER A 29 7.45 12.75 -14.81
C SER A 29 7.47 12.19 -16.24
N VAL A 30 6.62 12.70 -17.13
CA VAL A 30 6.57 12.31 -18.55
C VAL A 30 7.89 12.67 -19.25
N GLN A 31 8.44 13.85 -18.98
CA GLN A 31 9.72 14.26 -19.53
C GLN A 31 10.84 13.31 -19.10
N LYS A 32 11.01 13.08 -17.79
CA LYS A 32 12.03 12.16 -17.26
C LYS A 32 11.87 10.74 -17.79
N LEU A 33 10.64 10.24 -17.88
CA LEU A 33 10.36 8.91 -18.46
C LEU A 33 10.69 8.84 -19.95
N SER A 34 10.43 9.91 -20.71
CA SER A 34 10.76 9.93 -22.14
C SER A 34 12.27 9.89 -22.39
N GLU A 35 13.07 10.48 -21.49
CA GLU A 35 14.52 10.51 -21.57
C GLU A 35 15.15 9.19 -21.08
N THR A 36 14.64 8.63 -19.98
CA THR A 36 15.24 7.46 -19.31
C THR A 36 14.66 6.12 -19.77
N GLN A 37 13.38 6.09 -20.18
CA GLN A 37 12.62 4.89 -20.52
C GLN A 37 11.69 5.14 -21.72
N PRO A 38 12.22 5.51 -22.90
CA PRO A 38 11.43 5.90 -24.08
C PRO A 38 10.45 4.83 -24.58
N HIS A 39 10.71 3.56 -24.27
CA HIS A 39 9.85 2.43 -24.63
C HIS A 39 8.66 2.22 -23.68
N MET A 40 8.63 2.92 -22.54
CA MET A 40 7.51 2.86 -21.60
C MET A 40 6.25 3.36 -22.27
N ARG A 41 5.12 2.70 -21.98
CA ARG A 41 3.80 3.09 -22.45
C ARG A 41 3.07 3.78 -21.31
N VAL A 42 2.55 4.97 -21.57
CA VAL A 42 1.84 5.78 -20.57
C VAL A 42 0.46 6.12 -21.13
N GLY A 43 -0.58 5.83 -20.36
CA GLY A 43 -1.94 6.25 -20.63
C GLY A 43 -2.35 7.37 -19.68
N LEU A 44 -3.16 8.30 -20.18
CA LEU A 44 -3.78 9.35 -19.37
C LEU A 44 -5.28 9.11 -19.34
N ILE A 45 -5.84 9.04 -18.13
CA ILE A 45 -7.27 8.99 -17.90
C ILE A 45 -7.60 10.15 -16.98
N THR A 46 -8.55 10.98 -17.39
CA THR A 46 -9.06 12.07 -16.56
C THR A 46 -10.49 11.78 -16.18
N PHE A 47 -10.89 12.30 -15.03
CA PHE A 47 -12.24 12.08 -14.52
C PHE A 47 -12.77 13.34 -13.87
N ASN A 48 -14.06 13.56 -14.12
CA ASN A 48 -14.88 14.60 -13.52
C ASN A 48 -16.33 14.08 -13.49
N ASN A 49 -17.30 14.79 -14.10
CA ASN A 49 -18.63 14.27 -14.42
C ASN A 49 -18.64 13.28 -15.61
N GLN A 50 -17.51 13.12 -16.29
CA GLN A 50 -17.24 12.11 -17.31
C GLN A 50 -15.87 11.44 -17.04
N VAL A 51 -15.65 10.27 -17.60
CA VAL A 51 -14.32 9.63 -17.65
C VAL A 51 -13.81 9.71 -19.07
N THR A 52 -12.60 10.26 -19.24
CA THR A 52 -11.96 10.44 -20.55
C THR A 52 -10.72 9.59 -20.64
N LEU A 53 -10.68 8.67 -21.60
CA LEU A 53 -9.48 7.93 -21.99
C LEU A 53 -8.81 8.74 -23.11
N HIS A 54 -7.66 9.33 -22.81
CA HIS A 54 -6.98 10.22 -23.76
C HIS A 54 -6.28 9.42 -24.85
N GLY A 55 -6.64 9.73 -26.09
CA GLY A 55 -6.00 9.20 -27.28
C GLY A 55 -4.81 10.04 -27.71
N CYS A 56 -4.07 9.54 -28.71
CA CYS A 56 -3.02 10.28 -29.38
C CYS A 56 -3.21 10.08 -30.87
N GLU A 57 -3.27 11.16 -31.66
CA GLU A 57 -3.34 11.32 -33.14
C GLU A 57 -3.79 10.11 -33.99
N GLU A 58 -3.15 8.97 -33.80
CA GLU A 58 -3.48 7.62 -34.26
C GLU A 58 -4.84 7.07 -33.78
N PHE A 59 -5.35 7.52 -32.64
CA PHE A 59 -6.69 7.15 -32.14
C PHE A 59 -7.32 8.25 -31.31
N THR A 60 -8.64 8.41 -31.46
CA THR A 60 -9.43 9.46 -30.80
C THR A 60 -9.68 9.15 -29.33
N SER A 61 -9.72 10.20 -28.50
CA SER A 61 -10.13 10.09 -27.10
C SER A 61 -11.53 9.50 -26.98
N ARG A 62 -11.75 8.68 -25.95
CA ARG A 62 -13.04 8.08 -25.62
C ARG A 62 -13.61 8.76 -24.38
N PHE A 63 -14.88 9.13 -24.46
CA PHE A 63 -15.62 9.77 -23.37
C PHE A 63 -16.69 8.82 -22.86
N LEU A 64 -16.81 8.73 -21.54
CA LEU A 64 -17.81 7.91 -20.85
C LEU A 64 -18.58 8.83 -19.90
N TRP A 65 -19.92 8.83 -19.95
CA TRP A 65 -20.73 9.75 -19.15
C TRP A 65 -22.11 9.20 -18.79
N GLY A 66 -22.76 9.84 -17.81
CA GLY A 66 -24.14 9.52 -17.43
C GLY A 66 -24.28 8.06 -16.98
N ALA A 67 -25.26 7.35 -17.56
CA ALA A 67 -25.56 5.96 -17.20
C ALA A 67 -24.40 4.98 -17.46
N GLU A 68 -23.50 5.30 -18.41
CA GLU A 68 -22.33 4.47 -18.71
C GLU A 68 -21.38 4.36 -17.51
N LEU A 69 -21.37 5.36 -16.63
CA LEU A 69 -20.50 5.39 -15.45
C LEU A 69 -20.94 4.41 -14.35
N ILE A 70 -22.12 3.82 -14.47
CA ILE A 70 -22.70 2.94 -13.45
C ILE A 70 -22.53 1.46 -13.85
N ASP A 71 -22.39 1.18 -15.15
CA ASP A 71 -22.27 -0.18 -15.68
C ASP A 71 -20.81 -0.66 -15.69
N SER A 72 -20.46 -1.48 -14.70
CA SER A 72 -19.11 -2.01 -14.55
C SER A 72 -18.64 -2.87 -15.71
N GLU A 73 -19.53 -3.61 -16.37
CA GLU A 73 -19.16 -4.47 -17.51
C GLU A 73 -18.93 -3.62 -18.76
N TYR A 74 -19.81 -2.64 -19.01
CA TYR A 74 -19.61 -1.67 -20.09
C TYR A 74 -18.28 -0.90 -19.92
N LEU A 75 -17.95 -0.47 -18.70
CA LEU A 75 -16.68 0.21 -18.41
C LEU A 75 -15.45 -0.67 -18.69
N LYS A 76 -15.52 -1.96 -18.36
CA LYS A 76 -14.45 -2.93 -18.68
C LYS A 76 -14.33 -3.13 -20.18
N GLU A 77 -15.44 -3.35 -20.89
CA GLU A 77 -15.45 -3.47 -22.35
C GLU A 77 -14.90 -2.20 -23.02
N ALA A 78 -15.23 -1.04 -22.48
CA ALA A 78 -14.73 0.24 -22.94
C ALA A 78 -13.21 0.34 -22.82
N ALA A 79 -12.65 -0.12 -21.70
CA ALA A 79 -11.22 -0.16 -21.45
C ALA A 79 -10.48 -1.18 -22.34
N PHE A 80 -11.06 -2.36 -22.56
CA PHE A 80 -10.47 -3.42 -23.39
C PHE A 80 -10.48 -3.07 -24.88
N SER A 81 -11.55 -2.41 -25.35
CA SER A 81 -11.67 -1.97 -26.75
C SER A 81 -10.83 -0.72 -27.06
N PHE A 82 -10.42 0.05 -26.06
CA PHE A 82 -9.55 1.21 -26.27
C PHE A 82 -8.11 0.77 -26.65
N PRO A 83 -7.48 1.38 -27.66
CA PRO A 83 -6.12 1.02 -28.05
C PRO A 83 -5.09 1.19 -26.92
N SER A 84 -4.12 0.29 -26.82
CA SER A 84 -3.01 0.50 -25.89
C SER A 84 -2.13 1.66 -26.37
N PRO A 85 -1.70 2.57 -25.48
CA PRO A 85 -0.87 3.69 -25.88
C PRO A 85 0.45 3.21 -26.50
N PRO A 86 0.90 3.81 -27.61
CA PRO A 86 2.25 3.62 -28.13
C PRO A 86 3.31 4.05 -27.10
N PRO A 87 4.58 3.66 -27.30
CA PRO A 87 5.68 4.09 -26.43
C PRO A 87 5.82 5.62 -26.36
N LEU A 88 6.34 6.12 -25.24
CA LEU A 88 6.58 7.56 -25.00
C LEU A 88 7.42 8.22 -26.09
N SER A 89 8.33 7.50 -26.73
CA SER A 89 9.10 8.00 -27.88
C SER A 89 8.23 8.51 -29.04
N ARG A 90 6.95 8.10 -29.10
CA ARG A 90 5.97 8.53 -30.11
C ARG A 90 4.84 9.38 -29.53
N THR A 91 4.51 9.23 -28.25
CA THR A 91 3.32 9.85 -27.65
C THR A 91 3.62 11.04 -26.74
N ARG A 92 4.90 11.34 -26.45
CA ARG A 92 5.31 12.41 -25.52
C ARG A 92 4.60 13.74 -25.80
N ASP A 93 4.69 14.25 -27.02
CA ASP A 93 4.21 15.60 -27.35
C ASP A 93 2.68 15.68 -27.31
N CYS A 94 1.98 14.60 -27.64
CA CYS A 94 0.53 14.53 -27.48
C CYS A 94 0.14 14.49 -26.00
N LEU A 95 0.81 13.65 -25.21
CA LEU A 95 0.56 13.53 -23.78
C LEU A 95 0.79 14.88 -23.06
N GLN A 96 1.87 15.59 -23.40
CA GLN A 96 2.14 16.93 -22.85
C GLN A 96 1.04 17.93 -23.20
N ARG A 97 0.54 17.91 -24.44
CA ARG A 97 -0.59 18.77 -24.85
C ARG A 97 -1.86 18.48 -24.05
N GLU A 98 -2.22 17.20 -23.89
CA GLU A 98 -3.41 16.82 -23.11
C GLU A 98 -3.25 17.22 -21.62
N ILE A 99 -2.06 17.04 -21.04
CA ILE A 99 -1.79 17.46 -19.65
C ILE A 99 -1.93 18.98 -19.50
N LEU A 100 -1.37 19.77 -20.42
CA LEU A 100 -1.49 21.23 -20.38
C LEU A 100 -2.95 21.70 -20.61
N GLY A 101 -3.74 20.93 -21.34
CA GLY A 101 -5.15 21.19 -21.60
C GLY A 101 -6.12 20.81 -20.48
N LEU A 102 -5.65 20.21 -19.39
CA LEU A 102 -6.51 19.82 -18.28
C LEU A 102 -7.19 21.02 -17.63
N SER A 103 -8.46 20.83 -17.26
CA SER A 103 -9.28 21.83 -16.59
C SER A 103 -10.12 21.20 -15.48
N GLU A 104 -10.37 21.96 -14.43
CA GLU A 104 -11.24 21.55 -13.32
C GLU A 104 -12.72 21.67 -13.71
N SER A 105 -13.52 20.64 -13.45
CA SER A 105 -14.98 20.76 -13.61
C SER A 105 -15.74 19.67 -12.84
N GLY A 106 -17.01 19.95 -12.52
CA GLY A 106 -18.02 18.92 -12.28
C GLY A 106 -17.85 18.05 -11.02
N ALA A 107 -18.36 16.82 -11.14
CA ALA A 107 -18.32 15.77 -10.13
C ALA A 107 -16.96 15.04 -10.13
N THR A 108 -16.81 14.02 -9.30
CA THR A 108 -15.59 13.23 -9.12
C THR A 108 -15.89 11.75 -9.41
N ALA A 109 -15.88 11.36 -10.69
CA ALA A 109 -16.11 9.99 -11.16
C ALA A 109 -14.90 9.05 -10.91
N LEU A 110 -14.36 9.04 -9.70
CA LEU A 110 -13.15 8.28 -9.34
C LEU A 110 -13.36 6.77 -9.44
N GLY A 111 -14.49 6.25 -8.95
CA GLY A 111 -14.79 4.80 -9.00
C GLY A 111 -14.75 4.25 -10.43
N PRO A 112 -15.55 4.80 -11.36
CA PRO A 112 -15.53 4.43 -12.77
C PRO A 112 -14.16 4.59 -13.42
N ALA A 113 -13.48 5.71 -13.16
CA ALA A 113 -12.16 5.98 -13.72
C ALA A 113 -11.11 4.95 -13.25
N SER A 114 -11.15 4.58 -11.98
CA SER A 114 -10.26 3.57 -11.39
C SER A 114 -10.50 2.21 -12.03
N LEU A 115 -11.76 1.81 -12.21
CA LEU A 115 -12.11 0.56 -12.89
C LEU A 115 -11.59 0.53 -14.33
N VAL A 116 -11.82 1.58 -15.10
CA VAL A 116 -11.32 1.70 -16.49
C VAL A 116 -9.80 1.64 -16.53
N ALA A 117 -9.11 2.38 -15.65
CA ALA A 117 -7.66 2.41 -15.61
C ALA A 117 -7.07 1.03 -15.27
N ILE A 118 -7.64 0.33 -14.29
CA ILE A 118 -7.22 -1.02 -13.89
C ILE A 118 -7.51 -2.03 -14.99
N ALA A 119 -8.68 -1.97 -15.63
CA ALA A 119 -9.03 -2.85 -16.75
C ALA A 119 -8.16 -2.60 -18.00
N MET A 120 -7.71 -1.37 -18.23
CA MET A 120 -6.75 -1.09 -19.29
C MET A 120 -5.35 -1.64 -18.93
N ALA A 121 -4.92 -1.44 -17.69
CA ALA A 121 -3.62 -1.89 -17.19
C ALA A 121 -3.51 -3.41 -17.08
N SER A 122 -4.62 -4.12 -16.83
CA SER A 122 -4.65 -5.60 -16.68
C SER A 122 -4.19 -6.35 -17.93
N ARG A 123 -4.25 -5.70 -19.10
CA ARG A 123 -3.74 -6.23 -20.38
C ARG A 123 -2.24 -6.48 -20.35
N GLN A 124 -1.51 -5.89 -19.40
CA GLN A 124 -0.06 -6.04 -19.22
C GLN A 124 0.25 -6.21 -17.72
N PRO A 125 0.29 -7.45 -17.20
CA PRO A 125 0.63 -7.70 -15.80
C PRO A 125 1.97 -7.05 -15.39
N GLY A 126 2.01 -6.47 -14.20
CA GLY A 126 3.11 -5.64 -13.71
C GLY A 126 2.95 -4.14 -14.03
N SER A 127 1.86 -3.76 -14.70
CA SER A 127 1.49 -2.35 -14.91
C SER A 127 1.12 -1.66 -13.60
N LYS A 128 1.23 -0.32 -13.63
CA LYS A 128 0.89 0.54 -12.50
C LYS A 128 -0.24 1.50 -12.87
N VAL A 129 -1.11 1.74 -11.92
CA VAL A 129 -2.13 2.80 -11.96
C VAL A 129 -1.85 3.76 -10.81
N ILE A 130 -1.71 5.04 -11.12
CA ILE A 130 -1.52 6.09 -10.12
C ILE A 130 -2.79 6.95 -10.13
N ILE A 131 -3.57 6.87 -9.07
CA ILE A 131 -4.79 7.65 -8.89
C ILE A 131 -4.40 8.92 -8.12
N CYS A 132 -4.54 10.08 -8.75
CA CYS A 132 -4.37 11.37 -8.11
C CYS A 132 -5.74 12.03 -7.93
N THR A 133 -6.10 12.40 -6.71
CA THR A 133 -7.39 13.01 -6.40
C THR A 133 -7.25 14.08 -5.32
N ASP A 134 -8.17 15.05 -5.33
CA ASP A 134 -8.23 16.14 -4.35
C ASP A 134 -9.61 16.25 -3.69
N GLY A 135 -10.45 15.21 -3.81
CA GLY A 135 -11.76 15.16 -3.17
C GLY A 135 -12.40 13.77 -3.17
N LYS A 136 -13.54 13.67 -2.49
CA LYS A 136 -14.31 12.41 -2.42
C LYS A 136 -14.89 12.06 -3.79
N ALA A 137 -14.91 10.77 -4.10
CA ALA A 137 -15.73 10.23 -5.16
C ALA A 137 -17.21 10.53 -4.86
N ASN A 138 -17.96 11.08 -5.80
CA ASN A 138 -19.35 11.48 -5.56
C ASN A 138 -20.32 11.13 -6.71
N THR A 139 -19.87 10.32 -7.67
CA THR A 139 -20.76 9.63 -8.61
C THR A 139 -21.26 8.32 -8.03
N ASP A 140 -22.36 7.78 -8.56
CA ASP A 140 -23.06 6.59 -8.04
C ASP A 140 -22.13 5.38 -7.80
N LEU A 141 -21.33 4.99 -8.80
CA LEU A 141 -20.40 3.89 -8.67
C LEU A 141 -19.18 4.31 -7.82
N GLY A 142 -19.03 3.70 -6.65
CA GLY A 142 -17.93 4.00 -5.74
C GLY A 142 -18.07 5.35 -5.01
N ASN A 143 -19.30 5.82 -4.77
CA ASN A 143 -19.58 7.05 -4.04
C ASN A 143 -19.02 7.02 -2.60
N LEU A 144 -18.21 8.00 -2.24
CA LEU A 144 -17.57 8.17 -0.93
C LEU A 144 -18.06 9.41 -0.17
N GLU A 145 -18.90 10.23 -0.80
CA GLU A 145 -19.54 11.40 -0.19
C GLU A 145 -20.80 11.02 0.61
N VAL A 146 -21.57 10.04 0.12
CA VAL A 146 -22.75 9.54 0.84
C VAL A 146 -22.32 8.67 2.01
N GLU A 147 -22.55 9.19 3.21
CA GLU A 147 -22.31 8.47 4.45
C GLU A 147 -23.54 7.62 4.82
N GLY A 148 -23.31 6.36 5.14
CA GLY A 148 -24.28 5.47 5.75
C GLY A 148 -24.40 5.70 7.26
N ILE A 149 -24.84 4.67 7.99
CA ILE A 149 -24.93 4.70 9.45
C ILE A 149 -23.53 4.96 10.04
N ASP A 150 -23.44 5.83 11.05
CA ASP A 150 -22.21 6.18 11.77
C ASP A 150 -21.09 6.86 10.96
N ALA A 151 -21.42 7.72 9.98
CA ALA A 151 -20.44 8.47 9.18
C ALA A 151 -19.45 7.59 8.37
N ARG A 152 -19.81 6.33 8.15
CA ARG A 152 -19.07 5.38 7.30
C ARG A 152 -19.53 5.52 5.86
N PRO A 153 -18.70 5.15 4.87
CA PRO A 153 -19.20 5.08 3.50
C PRO A 153 -20.28 4.00 3.40
N CYS A 154 -21.13 4.11 2.38
CA CYS A 154 -22.11 3.06 2.10
C CYS A 154 -21.42 1.70 1.92
N LEU A 155 -22.07 0.63 2.40
CA LEU A 155 -21.55 -0.73 2.31
C LEU A 155 -21.24 -1.13 0.86
N SER A 156 -22.02 -0.63 -0.10
CA SER A 156 -21.80 -0.85 -1.54
C SER A 156 -20.47 -0.29 -2.02
N SER A 157 -20.08 0.91 -1.57
CA SER A 157 -18.81 1.55 -1.94
C SER A 157 -17.62 0.82 -1.32
N THR A 158 -17.75 0.39 -0.06
CA THR A 158 -16.73 -0.43 0.60
C THR A 158 -16.51 -1.76 -0.14
N ILE A 159 -17.59 -2.45 -0.54
CA ILE A 159 -17.49 -3.69 -1.34
C ILE A 159 -16.86 -3.38 -2.69
N PHE A 160 -17.29 -2.31 -3.36
CA PHE A 160 -16.76 -1.92 -4.67
C PHE A 160 -15.24 -1.72 -4.66
N TYR A 161 -14.68 -0.93 -3.74
CA TYR A 161 -13.22 -0.70 -3.70
C TYR A 161 -12.44 -1.93 -3.22
N HIS A 162 -13.04 -2.78 -2.38
CA HIS A 162 -12.46 -4.08 -2.03
C HIS A 162 -12.34 -4.98 -3.28
N ASP A 163 -13.44 -5.18 -3.99
CA ASP A 163 -13.49 -6.07 -5.16
C ASP A 163 -12.65 -5.51 -6.31
N LEU A 164 -12.57 -4.19 -6.43
CA LEU A 164 -11.66 -3.54 -7.38
C LEU A 164 -10.18 -3.82 -7.05
N GLY A 165 -9.83 -3.86 -5.76
CA GLY A 165 -8.49 -4.25 -5.29
C GLY A 165 -8.17 -5.71 -5.55
N GLU A 166 -9.14 -6.60 -5.30
CA GLU A 166 -9.03 -8.02 -5.66
C GLU A 166 -8.83 -8.22 -7.16
N TYR A 167 -9.63 -7.52 -7.96
CA TYR A 167 -9.51 -7.54 -9.41
C TYR A 167 -8.12 -7.08 -9.85
N ALA A 168 -7.66 -5.91 -9.41
CA ALA A 168 -6.33 -5.39 -9.76
C ALA A 168 -5.21 -6.37 -9.37
N ALA A 169 -5.24 -6.91 -8.15
CA ALA A 169 -4.24 -7.87 -7.68
C ALA A 169 -4.25 -9.17 -8.52
N SER A 170 -5.43 -9.69 -8.85
CA SER A 170 -5.62 -10.88 -9.70
C SER A 170 -5.21 -10.68 -11.17
N GLN A 171 -5.04 -9.43 -11.59
CA GLN A 171 -4.54 -9.06 -12.91
C GLN A 171 -3.05 -8.66 -12.89
N GLY A 172 -2.42 -8.68 -11.71
CA GLY A 172 -1.04 -8.24 -11.53
C GLY A 172 -0.85 -6.73 -11.70
N VAL A 173 -1.88 -5.92 -11.46
CA VAL A 173 -1.82 -4.45 -11.54
C VAL A 173 -1.58 -3.87 -10.16
N THR A 174 -0.59 -2.98 -10.02
CA THR A 174 -0.33 -2.22 -8.79
C THR A 174 -1.05 -0.88 -8.84
N VAL A 175 -1.84 -0.55 -7.82
CA VAL A 175 -2.61 0.68 -7.75
C VAL A 175 -2.10 1.52 -6.58
N SER A 176 -1.63 2.73 -6.86
CA SER A 176 -1.28 3.71 -5.81
C SER A 176 -2.30 4.84 -5.81
N VAL A 177 -2.65 5.31 -4.61
CA VAL A 177 -3.58 6.42 -4.39
C VAL A 177 -2.83 7.57 -3.76
N LEU A 178 -2.89 8.73 -4.41
CA LEU A 178 -2.30 9.98 -3.99
C LEU A 178 -3.42 11.00 -3.80
N ALA A 179 -3.59 11.47 -2.56
CA ALA A 179 -4.45 12.59 -2.23
C ALA A 179 -3.63 13.87 -2.07
N ILE A 180 -4.19 15.01 -2.44
CA ILE A 180 -3.54 16.31 -2.22
C ILE A 180 -3.84 16.79 -0.79
N GLU A 181 -2.84 17.37 -0.12
CA GLU A 181 -3.01 17.89 1.23
C GLU A 181 -4.16 18.91 1.38
N GLY A 182 -4.77 18.93 2.57
CA GLY A 182 -5.92 19.79 2.85
C GLY A 182 -7.21 19.34 2.16
N THR A 183 -7.33 18.05 1.84
CA THR A 183 -8.53 17.42 1.29
C THR A 183 -8.98 16.25 2.16
N ASP A 184 -10.22 15.82 1.98
CA ASP A 184 -10.75 14.58 2.53
C ASP A 184 -11.22 13.72 1.35
N CYS A 185 -10.41 12.74 0.98
CA CYS A 185 -10.60 11.82 -0.14
C CYS A 185 -11.06 10.43 0.30
N ARG A 186 -11.24 10.20 1.62
CA ARG A 186 -11.58 8.88 2.19
C ARG A 186 -10.51 7.82 1.89
N LEU A 187 -9.26 8.14 2.21
CA LEU A 187 -8.13 7.22 2.05
C LEU A 187 -8.24 5.96 2.93
N ASP A 188 -9.10 5.96 3.93
CA ASP A 188 -9.44 4.76 4.71
C ASP A 188 -10.08 3.67 3.84
N GLU A 189 -10.89 4.07 2.85
CA GLU A 189 -11.49 3.16 1.86
C GLU A 189 -10.59 2.97 0.64
N LEU A 190 -10.12 4.06 0.02
CA LEU A 190 -9.27 3.99 -1.17
C LEU A 190 -7.94 3.28 -0.87
N GLY A 191 -7.46 3.36 0.37
CA GLY A 191 -6.25 2.67 0.79
C GLY A 191 -6.38 1.15 0.77
N ARG A 192 -7.59 0.58 0.84
CA ARG A 192 -7.81 -0.88 0.72
C ARG A 192 -7.46 -1.38 -0.67
N LEU A 193 -7.81 -0.60 -1.69
CA LEU A 193 -7.45 -0.86 -3.10
C LEU A 193 -5.93 -0.86 -3.28
N ALA A 194 -5.26 0.16 -2.75
CA ALA A 194 -3.81 0.26 -2.85
C ALA A 194 -3.09 -0.86 -2.07
N ASP A 195 -3.50 -1.08 -0.83
CA ASP A 195 -2.95 -2.11 0.05
C ASP A 195 -3.08 -3.52 -0.53
N ARG A 196 -4.22 -3.84 -1.16
CA ARG A 196 -4.42 -5.16 -1.78
C ARG A 196 -3.48 -5.43 -2.95
N THR A 197 -3.00 -4.38 -3.60
CA THR A 197 -2.13 -4.45 -4.79
C THR A 197 -0.67 -4.10 -4.50
N SER A 198 -0.34 -3.92 -3.21
CA SER A 198 0.96 -3.47 -2.71
C SER A 198 1.40 -2.11 -3.25
N GLY A 199 0.43 -1.25 -3.58
CA GLY A 199 0.67 0.14 -3.94
C GLY A 199 0.73 1.05 -2.72
N LYS A 200 0.93 2.34 -2.99
CA LYS A 200 1.08 3.37 -1.94
C LYS A 200 -0.20 4.13 -1.66
N VAL A 201 -0.34 4.59 -0.42
CA VAL A 201 -1.37 5.54 0.01
C VAL A 201 -0.63 6.77 0.52
N VAL A 202 -0.72 7.87 -0.20
CA VAL A 202 0.08 9.07 0.05
C VAL A 202 -0.83 10.29 0.16
N ILE A 203 -0.52 11.18 1.11
CA ILE A 203 -0.98 12.56 1.08
C ILE A 203 0.22 13.39 0.64
N ALA A 204 0.15 13.97 -0.55
CA ALA A 204 1.23 14.75 -1.10
C ALA A 204 0.97 16.25 -0.88
N SER A 205 2.01 16.97 -0.45
CA SER A 205 2.03 18.41 -0.61
C SER A 205 2.14 18.76 -2.10
N PRO A 206 1.52 19.86 -2.59
CA PRO A 206 1.64 20.27 -3.98
C PRO A 206 3.10 20.43 -4.47
N HIS A 207 4.04 20.70 -3.56
CA HIS A 207 5.46 20.83 -3.87
C HIS A 207 6.21 19.49 -3.98
N GLU A 208 5.65 18.41 -3.44
CA GLU A 208 6.27 17.08 -3.39
C GLU A 208 5.62 16.10 -4.38
N LEU A 209 4.60 16.53 -5.13
CA LEU A 209 3.88 15.69 -6.10
C LEU A 209 4.82 14.98 -7.09
N TYR A 210 5.81 15.69 -7.62
CA TYR A 210 6.76 15.10 -8.57
C TYR A 210 7.59 13.99 -7.92
N SER A 211 8.14 14.22 -6.71
CA SER A 211 8.90 13.18 -6.00
C SER A 211 8.05 11.96 -5.67
N GLU A 212 6.78 12.16 -5.31
CA GLU A 212 5.87 11.05 -5.02
C GLU A 212 5.53 10.23 -6.28
N PHE A 213 5.30 10.89 -7.42
CA PHE A 213 5.13 10.19 -8.70
C PHE A 213 6.38 9.39 -9.05
N GLU A 214 7.56 9.99 -8.95
CA GLU A 214 8.82 9.34 -9.27
C GLU A 214 9.07 8.12 -8.39
N GLU A 215 8.84 8.22 -7.08
CA GLU A 215 9.02 7.08 -6.18
C GLU A 215 8.05 5.93 -6.50
N ILE A 216 6.80 6.25 -6.83
CA ILE A 216 5.82 5.26 -7.27
C ILE A 216 6.23 4.64 -8.61
N ILE A 217 6.73 5.42 -9.57
CA ILE A 217 7.11 4.97 -10.91
C ILE A 217 8.37 4.08 -10.85
N GLU A 218 9.40 4.49 -10.11
CA GLU A 218 10.68 3.80 -9.98
C GLU A 218 10.58 2.46 -9.27
N ASN A 219 9.62 2.29 -8.33
CA ASN A 219 9.47 1.05 -7.57
C ASN A 219 8.89 -0.11 -8.39
N ARG A 220 9.68 -0.71 -9.29
CA ARG A 220 9.20 -1.67 -10.30
C ARG A 220 8.71 -2.98 -9.68
N THR A 221 7.52 -3.42 -10.11
CA THR A 221 7.02 -4.77 -9.84
C THR A 221 7.92 -5.81 -10.53
N ILE A 222 8.46 -6.73 -9.73
CA ILE A 222 9.34 -7.82 -10.18
C ILE A 222 8.61 -9.16 -10.29
N ALA A 223 7.54 -9.33 -9.52
CA ALA A 223 6.68 -10.51 -9.54
C ALA A 223 5.24 -10.12 -9.20
N THR A 224 4.27 -10.89 -9.69
CA THR A 224 2.84 -10.71 -9.39
C THR A 224 2.28 -11.97 -8.76
N HIS A 225 1.07 -11.92 -8.20
CA HIS A 225 0.38 -13.09 -7.63
C HIS A 225 1.24 -13.82 -6.57
N CYS A 226 2.00 -13.08 -5.80
CA CYS A 226 2.89 -13.63 -4.80
C CYS A 226 2.08 -14.11 -3.59
N SER A 227 2.25 -15.38 -3.25
CA SER A 227 1.78 -16.00 -2.02
C SER A 227 2.96 -16.58 -1.28
N VAL A 228 3.03 -16.31 0.02
CA VAL A 228 4.11 -16.76 0.89
C VAL A 228 3.58 -17.68 1.96
N THR A 229 4.07 -18.92 1.97
CA THR A 229 3.74 -19.93 2.98
C THR A 229 4.94 -20.18 3.88
N LEU A 230 4.78 -19.95 5.18
CA LEU A 230 5.70 -20.37 6.22
C LEU A 230 5.26 -21.74 6.75
N LEU A 231 6.19 -22.70 6.75
CA LEU A 231 6.03 -24.04 7.30
C LEU A 231 6.98 -24.21 8.48
N LEU A 232 6.41 -24.59 9.61
CA LEU A 232 7.10 -24.81 10.88
C LEU A 232 6.96 -26.28 11.29
N PRO A 233 7.84 -26.78 12.18
CA PRO A 233 7.61 -28.05 12.86
C PRO A 233 6.30 -28.02 13.67
N THR A 234 5.71 -29.19 13.91
CA THR A 234 4.40 -29.33 14.62
C THR A 234 4.42 -28.78 16.06
N THR A 235 5.61 -28.69 16.65
CA THR A 235 5.89 -28.11 17.96
C THR A 235 5.76 -26.58 18.02
N LEU A 236 5.71 -25.92 16.86
CA LEU A 236 5.57 -24.47 16.72
C LEU A 236 4.24 -24.13 16.03
N CYS A 237 3.78 -22.90 16.25
CA CYS A 237 2.61 -22.35 15.58
C CYS A 237 2.84 -20.90 15.13
N VAL A 238 2.23 -20.54 13.99
CA VAL A 238 2.19 -19.16 13.52
C VAL A 238 1.19 -18.38 14.37
N LYS A 239 1.52 -17.14 14.75
CA LYS A 239 0.65 -16.23 15.50
C LYS A 239 -0.13 -15.32 14.55
N GLY A 240 -1.38 -15.01 14.89
CA GLY A 240 -2.18 -13.97 14.23
C GLY A 240 -2.78 -14.33 12.86
N GLU A 241 -2.47 -15.50 12.30
CA GLU A 241 -3.06 -15.98 11.04
C GLU A 241 -4.35 -16.77 11.29
N ARG A 242 -5.30 -16.70 10.34
CA ARG A 242 -6.58 -17.45 10.41
C ARG A 242 -6.37 -18.97 10.46
N GLU A 243 -5.23 -19.45 9.96
CA GLU A 243 -4.81 -20.85 10.05
C GLU A 243 -3.93 -21.05 11.31
N ALA A 244 -4.56 -21.32 12.44
CA ALA A 244 -3.87 -21.60 13.69
C ALA A 244 -3.22 -23.00 13.66
N GLY A 245 -1.93 -23.04 13.35
CA GLY A 245 -1.16 -24.27 13.27
C GLY A 245 0.30 -24.01 12.93
N ASN A 246 1.01 -25.04 12.48
CA ASN A 246 2.41 -24.97 12.08
C ASN A 246 2.61 -24.50 10.62
N ARG A 247 1.56 -23.97 9.99
CA ARG A 247 1.57 -23.44 8.62
C ARG A 247 0.83 -22.11 8.61
N GLY A 248 1.42 -21.10 7.97
CA GLY A 248 0.77 -19.81 7.74
C GLY A 248 0.98 -19.37 6.30
N THR A 249 -0.09 -18.99 5.61
CA THR A 249 -0.05 -18.51 4.23
C THR A 249 -0.53 -17.07 4.16
N ARG A 250 0.23 -16.22 3.46
CA ARG A 250 -0.14 -14.82 3.17
C ARG A 250 -0.14 -14.56 1.68
N GLU A 251 -1.27 -14.06 1.20
CA GLU A 251 -1.35 -13.45 -0.13
C GLU A 251 -0.71 -12.06 -0.06
N VAL A 252 0.43 -11.91 -0.74
CA VAL A 252 1.20 -10.66 -0.78
C VAL A 252 0.79 -9.82 -1.99
N GLY A 253 0.40 -10.46 -3.11
CA GLY A 253 0.01 -9.75 -4.33
C GLY A 253 1.21 -9.39 -5.20
N ASN A 254 1.39 -8.11 -5.50
CA ASN A 254 2.48 -7.66 -6.37
C ASN A 254 3.71 -7.31 -5.55
N VAL A 255 4.87 -7.78 -5.98
CA VAL A 255 6.12 -7.67 -5.22
C VAL A 255 7.10 -6.81 -5.99
N ALA A 256 7.73 -5.87 -5.27
CA ALA A 256 8.86 -5.09 -5.73
C ALA A 256 10.16 -5.55 -5.04
N SER A 257 11.30 -4.97 -5.43
CA SER A 257 12.61 -5.39 -4.92
C SER A 257 12.82 -5.11 -3.42
N ASP A 258 12.04 -4.20 -2.86
CA ASP A 258 12.13 -3.73 -1.49
C ASP A 258 10.95 -4.19 -0.61
N THR A 259 10.11 -5.09 -1.12
CA THR A 259 9.01 -5.69 -0.36
C THR A 259 9.56 -6.57 0.75
N GLU A 260 9.16 -6.28 1.99
CA GLU A 260 9.51 -7.07 3.16
C GLU A 260 8.26 -7.46 3.94
N ILE A 261 8.20 -8.73 4.36
CA ILE A 261 7.10 -9.27 5.16
C ILE A 261 7.67 -9.93 6.41
N THR A 262 6.93 -9.85 7.50
CA THR A 262 7.35 -10.42 8.79
C THR A 262 6.33 -11.41 9.31
N PHE A 263 6.78 -12.57 9.77
CA PHE A 263 5.92 -13.56 10.42
C PHE A 263 6.23 -13.63 11.90
N GLN A 264 5.21 -13.87 12.70
CA GLN A 264 5.33 -14.18 14.12
C GLN A 264 4.97 -15.64 14.34
N PHE A 265 5.76 -16.32 15.16
CA PHE A 265 5.49 -17.70 15.55
C PHE A 265 6.00 -17.95 16.97
N GLY A 266 5.54 -19.03 17.58
CA GLY A 266 5.97 -19.43 18.92
C GLY A 266 5.79 -20.92 19.13
N ALA A 267 6.19 -21.40 20.31
CA ALA A 267 5.87 -22.76 20.73
C ALA A 267 4.36 -22.94 20.86
N ARG A 268 3.86 -24.13 20.54
CA ARG A 268 2.46 -24.48 20.74
C ARG A 268 2.15 -24.52 22.24
N GLU A 269 1.08 -23.85 22.66
CA GLU A 269 0.64 -23.85 24.06
C GLU A 269 0.00 -25.21 24.44
N HIS A 270 0.31 -25.69 25.66
CA HIS A 270 -0.25 -26.92 26.20
C HIS A 270 -1.78 -26.81 26.33
N GLY A 271 -2.52 -27.52 25.47
CA GLY A 271 -4.00 -27.56 25.50
C GLY A 271 -4.69 -27.64 24.14
N SER A 272 -3.96 -27.45 23.04
CA SER A 272 -4.51 -27.47 21.67
C SER A 272 -4.12 -28.76 20.92
N GLN A 273 -4.99 -29.77 21.03
CA GLN A 273 -4.99 -31.07 20.32
C GLN A 273 -3.61 -31.77 20.19
N GLY A 274 -3.36 -32.71 21.10
CA GLY A 274 -2.19 -33.61 21.09
C GLY A 274 -1.04 -33.13 21.99
N GLU A 275 -0.43 -34.07 22.72
CA GLU A 275 0.78 -33.84 23.52
C GLU A 275 2.00 -33.60 22.61
N VAL A 276 2.03 -32.47 21.92
CA VAL A 276 3.22 -32.04 21.18
C VAL A 276 4.05 -31.19 22.13
N SER A 277 5.14 -31.78 22.64
CA SER A 277 6.09 -31.11 23.54
C SER A 277 6.80 -29.95 22.82
N ALA A 278 7.14 -28.89 23.56
CA ALA A 278 7.99 -27.83 23.04
C ALA A 278 9.35 -28.39 22.58
N PRO A 279 10.05 -27.74 21.62
CA PRO A 279 11.36 -28.18 21.18
C PRO A 279 12.34 -28.26 22.36
N VAL A 280 13.12 -29.33 22.42
CA VAL A 280 14.10 -29.56 23.50
C VAL A 280 15.38 -28.76 23.22
N ALA A 281 15.99 -28.19 24.27
CA ALA A 281 17.28 -27.51 24.15
C ALA A 281 18.36 -28.44 23.55
N GLY A 282 19.19 -27.90 22.65
CA GLY A 282 20.18 -28.65 21.88
C GLY A 282 19.62 -29.34 20.61
N ALA A 283 18.29 -29.36 20.42
CA ALA A 283 17.70 -29.81 19.17
C ALA A 283 17.85 -28.77 18.06
N ARG A 284 17.61 -29.21 16.81
CA ARG A 284 17.49 -28.33 15.65
C ARG A 284 16.07 -28.36 15.12
N VAL A 285 15.55 -27.19 14.77
CA VAL A 285 14.26 -27.02 14.11
C VAL A 285 14.47 -26.45 12.72
N SER A 286 13.82 -27.06 11.72
CA SER A 286 13.85 -26.58 10.34
C SER A 286 12.59 -25.78 10.03
N VAL A 287 12.78 -24.57 9.56
CA VAL A 287 11.71 -23.67 9.10
C VAL A 287 11.81 -23.58 7.58
N GLN A 288 10.70 -23.78 6.89
CA GLN A 288 10.63 -23.70 5.44
C GLN A 288 9.75 -22.54 5.00
N LEU A 289 10.24 -21.73 4.07
CA LEU A 289 9.52 -20.67 3.40
C LEU A 289 9.27 -21.07 1.93
N GLN A 290 8.01 -21.06 1.51
CA GLN A 290 7.62 -21.30 0.13
C GLN A 290 7.07 -20.01 -0.47
N LEU A 291 7.67 -19.56 -1.57
CA LEU A 291 7.24 -18.39 -2.33
C LEU A 291 6.65 -18.87 -3.65
N ARG A 292 5.34 -18.68 -3.84
CA ARG A 292 4.67 -18.90 -5.12
C ARG A 292 4.42 -17.55 -5.76
N TYR A 293 4.80 -17.37 -7.01
CA TYR A 293 4.62 -16.09 -7.70
C TYR A 293 4.59 -16.28 -9.21
N ARG A 294 4.18 -15.24 -9.94
CA ARG A 294 4.20 -15.20 -11.39
C ARG A 294 5.25 -14.21 -11.89
N GLN A 295 6.09 -14.67 -12.81
CA GLN A 295 7.07 -13.82 -13.52
C GLN A 295 6.39 -12.94 -14.58
N LYS A 296 7.12 -11.96 -15.10
CA LYS A 296 6.61 -11.02 -16.11
C LYS A 296 6.21 -11.70 -17.43
N ASP A 297 6.82 -12.83 -17.74
CA ASP A 297 6.52 -13.66 -18.91
C ASP A 297 5.31 -14.60 -18.70
N GLY A 298 4.69 -14.55 -17.52
CA GLY A 298 3.49 -15.32 -17.18
C GLY A 298 3.76 -16.67 -16.50
N HIS A 299 5.01 -17.10 -16.39
CA HIS A 299 5.32 -18.39 -15.75
C HIS A 299 5.07 -18.34 -14.24
N SER A 300 4.40 -19.38 -13.73
CA SER A 300 4.23 -19.60 -12.30
C SER A 300 5.48 -20.28 -11.73
N MET A 301 6.06 -19.67 -10.70
CA MET A 301 7.29 -20.11 -10.06
C MET A 301 7.03 -20.51 -8.62
N LEU A 302 7.81 -21.49 -8.13
CA LEU A 302 7.91 -21.85 -6.73
C LEU A 302 9.37 -21.76 -6.30
N ARG A 303 9.66 -20.93 -5.30
CA ARG A 303 10.96 -20.89 -4.63
C ARG A 303 10.79 -21.41 -3.21
N VAL A 304 11.63 -22.37 -2.82
CA VAL A 304 11.64 -22.94 -1.47
C VAL A 304 12.96 -22.61 -0.80
N LEU A 305 12.88 -22.03 0.40
CA LEU A 305 14.01 -21.72 1.26
C LEU A 305 13.83 -22.51 2.56
N THR A 306 14.88 -23.13 3.06
CA THR A 306 14.85 -23.84 4.35
C THR A 306 15.97 -23.31 5.23
N ALA A 307 15.66 -23.04 6.49
CA ALA A 307 16.60 -22.56 7.48
C ALA A 307 16.50 -23.43 8.73
N ASP A 308 17.65 -23.94 9.17
CA ASP A 308 17.75 -24.64 10.45
C ASP A 308 18.10 -23.64 11.55
N ARG A 309 17.52 -23.86 12.73
CA ARG A 309 17.79 -23.09 13.95
C ARG A 309 17.98 -24.01 15.13
N GLU A 310 18.94 -23.67 15.98
CA GLU A 310 19.20 -24.39 17.22
C GLU A 310 18.24 -23.91 18.30
N VAL A 311 17.84 -24.83 19.18
CA VAL A 311 16.95 -24.56 20.30
C VAL A 311 17.78 -24.42 21.56
N THR A 312 17.53 -23.35 22.33
CA THR A 312 18.19 -23.11 23.61
C THR A 312 17.17 -22.74 24.68
N ASN A 313 17.48 -23.05 25.94
CA ASN A 313 16.75 -22.56 27.12
C ASN A 313 17.46 -21.37 27.79
N ASP A 314 18.61 -20.93 27.26
CA ASP A 314 19.34 -19.78 27.76
C ASP A 314 18.81 -18.49 27.12
N SER A 315 18.03 -17.73 27.89
CA SER A 315 17.49 -16.46 27.42
C SER A 315 18.55 -15.40 27.14
N SER A 316 19.72 -15.45 27.79
CA SER A 316 20.78 -14.45 27.59
C SER A 316 21.42 -14.54 26.20
N VAL A 317 21.62 -15.76 25.72
CA VAL A 317 22.09 -16.04 24.36
C VAL A 317 21.07 -15.55 23.33
N VAL A 318 19.77 -15.82 23.54
CA VAL A 318 18.72 -15.36 22.63
C VAL A 318 18.63 -13.83 22.61
N LEU A 319 18.62 -13.19 23.78
CA LEU A 319 18.45 -11.73 23.88
C LEU A 319 19.66 -10.96 23.33
N SER A 320 20.87 -11.51 23.41
CA SER A 320 22.07 -10.88 22.85
C SER A 320 22.21 -11.05 21.32
N ASP A 321 21.60 -12.08 20.73
CA ASP A 321 21.61 -12.35 19.27
C ASP A 321 20.38 -11.76 18.53
N LEU A 322 19.48 -11.07 19.25
CA LEU A 322 18.29 -10.47 18.66
C LEU A 322 18.64 -9.33 17.69
N PHE A 323 18.11 -9.41 16.47
CA PHE A 323 18.12 -8.31 15.52
C PHE A 323 16.96 -7.35 15.80
N LEU A 324 17.19 -6.30 16.59
CA LEU A 324 16.16 -5.32 16.95
C LEU A 324 15.45 -4.69 15.73
N ALA A 325 16.16 -4.53 14.61
CA ALA A 325 15.56 -4.01 13.37
C ALA A 325 14.40 -4.89 12.85
N ILE A 326 14.49 -6.21 12.99
CA ILE A 326 13.42 -7.15 12.58
C ILE A 326 12.23 -7.03 13.52
N ILE A 327 12.49 -6.94 14.83
CA ILE A 327 11.43 -6.77 15.85
C ILE A 327 10.72 -5.44 15.67
N GLN A 328 11.46 -4.35 15.44
CA GLN A 328 10.91 -3.03 15.12
C GLN A 328 9.99 -3.09 13.89
N LEU A 329 10.48 -3.69 12.80
CA LEU A 329 9.74 -3.80 11.55
C LEU A 329 8.45 -4.59 11.77
N ASN A 330 8.56 -5.76 12.39
CA ASN A 330 7.41 -6.62 12.65
C ASN A 330 6.37 -5.94 13.56
N SER A 331 6.82 -5.28 14.63
CA SER A 331 5.95 -4.50 15.51
C SER A 331 5.19 -3.41 14.75
N SER A 332 5.88 -2.66 13.89
CA SER A 332 5.27 -1.61 13.08
C SER A 332 4.23 -2.18 12.10
N GLN A 333 4.59 -3.25 11.38
CA GLN A 333 3.70 -3.88 10.40
C GLN A 333 2.46 -4.50 11.06
N ALA A 334 2.64 -5.26 12.16
CA ALA A 334 1.57 -5.98 12.84
C ALA A 334 0.59 -5.02 13.53
N SER A 335 1.09 -4.04 14.29
CA SER A 335 0.25 -3.03 14.94
C SER A 335 -0.49 -2.17 13.91
N ALA A 336 0.17 -1.76 12.82
CA ALA A 336 -0.49 -1.01 11.75
C ALA A 336 -1.58 -1.84 11.05
N ALA A 337 -1.36 -3.13 10.79
CA ALA A 337 -2.36 -4.02 10.19
C ALA A 337 -3.63 -4.17 11.05
N LEU A 338 -3.49 -4.11 12.38
CA LEU A 338 -4.62 -4.08 13.32
C LEU A 338 -5.30 -2.69 13.32
N ALA A 339 -4.52 -1.61 13.38
CA ALA A 339 -5.02 -0.25 13.42
C ALA A 339 -5.78 0.16 12.15
N VAL A 340 -5.32 -0.27 10.95
CA VAL A 340 -6.03 -0.07 9.66
C VAL A 340 -7.44 -0.66 9.69
N ARG A 341 -7.66 -1.73 10.45
CA ARG A 341 -8.98 -2.37 10.61
C ARG A 341 -9.81 -1.75 11.74
N GLY A 342 -9.37 -0.61 12.28
CA GLY A 342 -9.99 0.05 13.43
C GLY A 342 -9.77 -0.64 14.78
N ARG A 343 -8.92 -1.68 14.85
CA ARG A 343 -8.62 -2.46 16.07
C ARG A 343 -7.46 -1.84 16.86
N PHE A 344 -7.61 -0.59 17.27
CA PHE A 344 -6.53 0.18 17.93
C PHE A 344 -6.09 -0.38 19.28
N GLN A 345 -7.01 -0.93 20.08
CA GLN A 345 -6.64 -1.55 21.36
C GLN A 345 -5.76 -2.79 21.15
N ASP A 346 -6.13 -3.64 20.20
CA ASP A 346 -5.31 -4.80 19.83
C ASP A 346 -3.96 -4.36 19.24
N ALA A 347 -3.95 -3.32 18.40
CA ALA A 347 -2.72 -2.75 17.85
C ALA A 347 -1.76 -2.26 18.93
N LYS A 348 -2.29 -1.62 19.98
CA LYS A 348 -1.54 -1.15 21.15
C LYS A 348 -1.02 -2.31 21.98
N SER A 349 -1.84 -3.34 22.22
CA SER A 349 -1.42 -4.54 22.95
C SER A 349 -0.29 -5.29 22.23
N GLU A 350 -0.38 -5.41 20.91
CA GLU A 350 0.69 -5.98 20.08
C GLU A 350 1.99 -5.15 20.19
N GLY A 351 1.89 -3.83 20.04
CA GLY A 351 3.04 -2.93 20.14
C GLY A 351 3.71 -2.97 21.52
N GLU A 352 2.91 -3.08 22.58
CA GLU A 352 3.38 -3.22 23.96
C GLU A 352 4.16 -4.52 24.19
N THR A 353 3.66 -5.63 23.65
CA THR A 353 4.33 -6.94 23.75
C THR A 353 5.71 -6.89 23.09
N GLN A 354 5.80 -6.28 21.91
CA GLN A 354 7.07 -6.11 21.21
C GLN A 354 8.01 -5.13 21.93
N ARG A 355 7.46 -4.08 22.57
CA ARG A 355 8.24 -3.14 23.39
C ARG A 355 9.00 -3.85 24.50
N GLN A 356 8.30 -4.68 25.27
CA GLN A 356 8.89 -5.42 26.38
C GLN A 356 10.02 -6.34 25.91
N LEU A 357 9.87 -6.96 24.73
CA LEU A 357 10.94 -7.77 24.14
C LEU A 357 12.17 -6.92 23.75
N MET A 358 11.96 -5.76 23.14
CA MET A 358 13.05 -4.84 22.79
C MET A 358 13.77 -4.29 24.01
N GLU A 359 13.03 -3.88 25.05
CA GLU A 359 13.61 -3.39 26.31
C GLU A 359 14.47 -4.45 26.98
N ARG A 360 13.98 -5.69 27.05
CA ARG A 360 14.76 -6.83 27.54
C ARG A 360 16.00 -7.07 26.69
N ALA A 361 15.92 -6.98 25.37
CA ALA A 361 17.09 -7.16 24.50
C ALA A 361 18.16 -6.08 24.74
N LEU A 362 17.76 -4.83 24.98
CA LEU A 362 18.66 -3.70 25.26
C LEU A 362 19.40 -3.80 26.60
N GLU A 363 18.91 -4.59 27.55
CA GLU A 363 19.66 -4.90 28.78
C GLU A 363 20.92 -5.73 28.49
N TYR A 364 20.88 -6.55 27.43
CA TYR A 364 21.96 -7.46 27.03
C TYR A 364 22.79 -6.89 25.86
N SER A 365 22.21 -6.07 24.98
CA SER A 365 22.92 -5.36 23.92
C SER A 365 23.23 -3.91 24.30
N ARG A 366 24.53 -3.55 24.32
CA ARG A 366 24.98 -2.17 24.60
C ARG A 366 25.23 -1.33 23.35
N SER A 367 24.81 -1.80 22.17
CA SER A 367 25.03 -1.07 20.92
C SER A 367 24.34 0.29 20.92
N ALA A 368 25.06 1.35 20.55
CA ALA A 368 24.47 2.67 20.34
C ALA A 368 23.44 2.65 19.19
N GLU A 369 23.62 1.77 18.21
CA GLU A 369 22.71 1.57 17.09
C GLU A 369 21.36 1.02 17.56
N ASP A 370 21.35 0.01 18.44
CA ASP A 370 20.13 -0.59 18.98
C ASP A 370 19.31 0.42 19.79
N LYS A 371 19.98 1.28 20.55
CA LYS A 371 19.32 2.40 21.25
C LYS A 371 18.68 3.39 20.29
N LEU A 372 19.33 3.67 19.15
CA LEU A 372 18.78 4.54 18.11
C LEU A 372 17.58 3.90 17.41
N ILE A 373 17.66 2.60 17.08
CA ILE A 373 16.57 1.79 16.51
C ILE A 373 15.36 1.84 17.44
N TYR A 374 15.55 1.59 18.74
CA TYR A 374 14.48 1.66 19.74
C TYR A 374 13.87 3.08 19.85
N SER A 375 14.70 4.13 19.88
CA SER A 375 14.22 5.51 19.90
C SER A 375 13.38 5.87 18.65
N LYS A 376 13.81 5.40 17.47
CA LYS A 376 13.04 5.56 16.22
C LYS A 376 11.72 4.79 16.26
N TRP A 377 11.70 3.59 16.85
CA TRP A 377 10.49 2.80 17.03
C TRP A 377 9.47 3.52 17.93
N LEU A 378 9.90 4.10 19.06
CA LEU A 378 9.01 4.88 19.94
C LEU A 378 8.29 6.00 19.19
N LYS A 379 9.01 6.74 18.33
CA LYS A 379 8.42 7.79 17.47
C LYS A 379 7.46 7.21 16.43
N THR A 380 7.82 6.08 15.83
CA THR A 380 6.98 5.41 14.82
C THR A 380 5.65 4.93 15.41
N MET A 381 5.66 4.46 16.66
CA MET A 381 4.49 3.88 17.32
C MET A 381 3.62 4.86 18.10
N ASP A 382 4.09 6.10 18.32
CA ASP A 382 3.33 7.15 19.01
C ASP A 382 1.90 7.33 18.48
N PRO A 383 1.66 7.36 17.13
CA PRO A 383 0.32 7.46 16.55
C PRO A 383 -0.66 6.38 17.02
N ILE A 384 -0.17 5.17 17.32
CA ILE A 384 -1.00 4.05 17.79
C ILE A 384 -1.14 4.09 19.32
N HIS A 385 -0.08 4.44 20.05
CA HIS A 385 -0.03 4.29 21.50
C HIS A 385 -0.62 5.47 22.28
N ASN A 386 -0.32 6.69 21.84
CA ASN A 386 -0.52 7.91 22.62
C ASN A 386 -1.51 8.87 21.96
N SER A 387 -1.52 8.91 20.62
CA SER A 387 -2.27 9.92 19.85
C SER A 387 -3.28 9.35 18.82
N PRO A 388 -3.97 8.20 19.05
CA PRO A 388 -4.84 7.59 18.04
C PRO A 388 -6.01 8.49 17.60
N GLN A 389 -6.47 9.36 18.50
CA GLN A 389 -7.59 10.29 18.25
C GLN A 389 -7.31 11.28 17.10
N ASN A 390 -6.03 11.57 16.80
CA ASN A 390 -5.63 12.44 15.70
C ASN A 390 -5.76 11.76 14.32
N TYR A 391 -5.84 10.43 14.31
CA TYR A 391 -5.80 9.59 13.11
C TYR A 391 -7.13 8.86 12.86
N THR A 392 -8.09 8.99 13.77
CA THR A 392 -9.42 8.41 13.69
C THR A 392 -10.48 9.49 13.57
N ARG A 393 -11.54 9.23 12.80
CA ARG A 393 -12.72 10.11 12.76
C ARG A 393 -13.49 9.95 14.08
N LYS A 394 -14.19 11.01 14.51
CA LYS A 394 -14.93 11.04 15.79
C LYS A 394 -15.97 9.90 15.85
N GLN A 395 -16.15 9.37 17.06
CA GLN A 395 -16.88 8.13 17.40
C GLN A 395 -18.28 7.99 16.77
N SER A 396 -18.55 6.76 16.29
CA SER A 396 -19.87 6.13 16.25
C SER A 396 -20.47 6.09 17.67
N ILE A 397 -21.80 6.19 17.77
CA ILE A 397 -22.57 6.23 19.02
C ILE A 397 -22.46 4.90 19.82
N LEU A 398 -21.90 3.84 19.24
CA LEU A 398 -21.75 2.51 19.85
C LEU A 398 -20.27 2.20 20.17
N SER A 399 -19.98 1.91 21.45
CA SER A 399 -18.64 1.70 22.03
C SER A 399 -17.83 0.56 21.40
N ASP A 400 -18.49 -0.39 20.75
CA ASP A 400 -17.88 -1.64 20.27
C ASP A 400 -17.60 -1.64 18.77
N THR A 401 -17.82 -0.52 18.08
CA THR A 401 -17.66 -0.46 16.62
C THR A 401 -16.23 -0.02 16.21
N PRO A 402 -15.62 -0.62 15.17
CA PRO A 402 -14.27 -0.24 14.73
C PRO A 402 -14.22 1.22 14.29
N GLN A 403 -13.22 1.98 14.73
CA GLN A 403 -13.05 3.40 14.37
C GLN A 403 -12.57 3.55 12.92
N SER A 404 -13.18 4.46 12.15
CA SER A 404 -12.72 4.81 10.80
C SER A 404 -11.53 5.77 10.86
N LEU A 405 -10.66 5.70 9.86
CA LEU A 405 -9.45 6.52 9.81
C LEU A 405 -9.72 7.87 9.13
N THR A 406 -9.01 8.90 9.58
CA THR A 406 -8.82 10.11 8.76
C THR A 406 -7.88 9.78 7.60
N ASP A 407 -7.80 10.65 6.60
CA ASP A 407 -6.86 10.45 5.50
C ASP A 407 -5.41 10.39 5.98
N MET A 408 -5.06 11.25 6.94
CA MET A 408 -3.74 11.26 7.58
C MET A 408 -3.48 9.94 8.31
N GLY A 409 -4.48 9.40 9.01
CA GLY A 409 -4.40 8.09 9.65
C GLY A 409 -4.22 6.97 8.65
N ALA A 410 -4.97 6.98 7.56
CA ALA A 410 -4.87 5.98 6.50
C ALA A 410 -3.49 6.00 5.83
N ALA A 411 -3.03 7.15 5.33
CA ALA A 411 -1.73 7.26 4.68
C ALA A 411 -0.59 6.80 5.59
N LEU A 412 -0.60 7.23 6.85
CA LEU A 412 0.39 6.81 7.84
C LEU A 412 0.35 5.30 8.09
N LEU A 413 -0.83 4.74 8.42
CA LEU A 413 -0.93 3.35 8.87
C LEU A 413 -0.75 2.35 7.72
N TYR A 414 -1.22 2.64 6.51
CA TYR A 414 -0.90 1.83 5.33
C TYR A 414 0.61 1.87 5.02
N SER A 415 1.26 3.03 5.15
CA SER A 415 2.71 3.16 5.01
C SER A 415 3.46 2.36 6.08
N MET A 416 3.04 2.42 7.35
CA MET A 416 3.62 1.62 8.43
C MET A 416 3.43 0.11 8.21
N LYS A 417 2.26 -0.31 7.72
CA LYS A 417 1.94 -1.70 7.41
C LYS A 417 2.83 -2.26 6.30
N ASN A 418 3.11 -1.47 5.27
CA ASN A 418 3.88 -1.89 4.09
C ASN A 418 5.36 -1.44 4.15
N ARG A 419 5.82 -0.99 5.32
CA ARG A 419 7.20 -0.55 5.56
C ARG A 419 8.20 -1.69 5.34
N ASN A 420 9.44 -1.35 4.98
CA ASN A 420 10.59 -2.25 4.96
C ASN A 420 11.72 -1.76 5.89
N ARG A 421 12.82 -2.51 6.02
CA ARG A 421 13.92 -2.17 6.93
C ARG A 421 14.91 -1.13 6.42
N ARG A 422 14.85 -0.67 5.16
CA ARG A 422 15.75 0.39 4.64
C ARG A 422 15.83 1.64 5.53
N PRO A 423 14.72 2.23 6.02
CA PRO A 423 14.78 3.38 6.93
C PRO A 423 15.22 3.02 8.36
N ILE A 424 15.25 1.73 8.71
CA ILE A 424 15.56 1.21 10.05
C ILE A 424 17.04 0.90 10.18
N SER A 425 17.61 0.18 9.21
CA SER A 425 18.99 -0.30 9.27
C SER A 425 19.96 0.67 8.61
N LEU A 426 21.06 0.99 9.31
CA LEU A 426 22.20 1.69 8.73
C LEU A 426 23.16 0.74 7.98
N LYS A 427 22.90 -0.57 8.03
CA LYS A 427 23.71 -1.60 7.36
C LYS A 427 23.08 -2.03 6.04
N GLU A 428 23.22 -1.21 5.00
CA GLU A 428 23.41 -1.77 3.66
C GLU A 428 24.89 -2.09 3.49
N LYS A 429 25.33 -3.25 4.03
CA LYS A 429 26.43 -4.08 3.49
C LYS A 429 26.74 -5.24 4.44
N GLN A 430 26.89 -6.41 3.81
CA GLN A 430 27.34 -7.71 4.34
C GLN A 430 26.26 -8.56 5.05
N GLN A 431 25.65 -9.46 4.30
CA GLN A 431 26.14 -10.84 4.21
C GLN A 431 25.49 -11.56 3.00
N HIS A 432 26.36 -12.22 2.24
CA HIS A 432 26.04 -13.19 1.19
C HIS A 432 25.75 -14.56 1.80
#